data_AF-A0A2N9H446-F1
#
_entry.id   AF-A0A2N9H446-F1
#
_cell.length_a   1.000
_cell.length_b   1.000
_cell.length_c   1.000
_cell.angle_alpha   90.00
_cell.angle_beta   90.00
_cell.angle_gamma   90.00
#
_symmetry.space_group_name_H-M   'P 1'
#
loop_
_entity.id
_entity.type
_entity.pdbx_description
1 polymer ?
#
loop_
_entity_poly.entity_id
_entity_poly.type
_entity_poly.pdbx_seq_one_letter_code
_entity_poly.pdbx_strand_id
1 'polypeptide(L)'
;MERVKLDLWGYEVRTSSDSCISAIDFYYHQLNQEVIANARDAVINLIDKEREGEQIDRALLKNVIDIFVEVGKGQREFYEQDFEAQMLQHSAAYYSRKASNWIVDNSCPDYMLKASLCTLFLYYSVVYVTNLCDSNIHYDLIHLYRLKSA
;
A
#
# COMPACT_ATOMS: atom_id res chain seq x y z
N MET A 1 10.21 32.38 27.24
CA MET A 1 8.92 31.64 27.32
C MET A 1 8.92 30.65 26.18
N GLU A 2 8.94 29.35 26.47
CA GLU A 2 8.86 28.30 25.44
C GLU A 2 7.53 28.46 24.70
N ARG A 3 7.57 28.50 23.36
CA ARG A 3 6.35 28.44 22.54
C ARG A 3 6.08 26.98 22.20
N VAL A 4 4.83 26.56 22.36
CA VAL A 4 4.35 25.29 21.80
C VAL A 4 4.20 25.51 20.31
N LYS A 5 4.85 24.66 19.50
CA LYS A 5 4.73 24.66 18.05
C LYS A 5 4.35 23.25 17.60
N LEU A 6 3.61 23.14 16.51
CA LEU A 6 3.33 21.85 15.88
C LEU A 6 4.44 21.56 14.87
N ASP A 7 4.94 20.33 14.88
CA ASP A 7 5.83 19.83 13.83
C ASP A 7 5.02 19.53 12.54
N LEU A 8 5.69 19.17 11.44
CA LEU A 8 5.03 18.82 10.17
C LEU A 8 4.09 17.62 10.29
N TRP A 9 4.24 16.85 11.36
CA TRP A 9 3.45 15.69 11.68
C TRP A 9 2.34 16.02 12.69
N GLY A 10 2.22 17.26 13.17
CA GLY A 10 1.18 17.67 14.14
C GLY A 10 1.41 17.23 15.59
N TYR A 11 2.64 16.86 15.96
CA TYR A 11 3.02 16.66 17.35
C TYR A 11 3.42 18.00 18.00
N GLU A 12 3.03 18.19 19.26
CA GLU A 12 3.41 19.38 20.02
C GLU A 12 4.88 19.32 20.42
N VAL A 13 5.67 20.25 19.90
CA VAL A 13 7.07 20.47 20.26
C VAL A 13 7.18 21.72 21.12
N ARG A 14 7.64 21.54 22.36
CA ARG A 14 7.95 22.66 23.27
C ARG A 14 9.37 23.10 23.03
N THR A 15 9.56 24.10 22.17
CA THR A 15 10.87 24.70 21.92
C THR A 15 10.75 26.13 21.43
N SER A 16 11.68 26.98 21.88
CA SER A 16 11.82 28.33 21.36
C SER A 16 12.54 28.38 20.02
N SER A 17 13.26 27.31 19.62
CA SER A 17 14.12 27.29 18.43
C SER A 17 13.44 26.66 17.22
N ASP A 18 13.35 27.39 16.11
CA ASP A 18 12.86 26.85 14.83
C ASP A 18 13.80 25.77 14.27
N SER A 19 15.11 25.90 14.48
CA SER A 19 16.07 24.90 14.01
C SER A 19 15.90 23.53 14.69
N CYS A 20 15.48 23.53 15.95
CA CYS A 20 15.18 22.28 16.67
C CYS A 20 13.96 21.58 16.07
N ILE A 21 12.94 22.33 15.66
CA ILE A 21 11.74 21.76 15.03
C ILE A 21 12.09 21.21 13.66
N SER A 22 12.83 21.95 12.85
CA SER A 22 13.28 21.46 11.54
C SER A 22 14.14 20.20 11.64
N ALA A 23 14.99 20.09 12.66
CA ALA A 23 15.78 18.88 12.89
C ALA A 23 14.92 17.67 13.29
N ILE A 24 13.89 17.90 14.12
CA ILE A 24 12.92 16.88 14.51
C ILE A 24 12.11 16.40 13.30
N ASP A 25 11.59 17.35 12.51
CA ASP A 25 10.85 17.07 11.28
C ASP A 25 11.67 16.24 10.29
N PHE A 26 12.93 16.64 10.08
CA PHE A 26 13.84 15.95 9.18
C PHE A 26 14.11 14.51 9.64
N TYR A 27 14.35 14.32 10.94
CA TYR A 27 14.59 13.00 11.51
C TYR A 27 13.36 12.08 11.36
N TYR A 28 12.17 12.58 11.72
CA TYR A 28 10.93 11.81 11.54
C TYR A 28 10.67 11.48 10.08
N HIS A 29 10.92 12.42 9.16
CA HIS A 29 10.77 12.17 7.73
C HIS A 29 11.71 11.04 7.25
N GLN A 30 12.98 11.05 7.66
CA GLN A 30 13.92 9.98 7.29
C GLN A 30 13.51 8.62 7.85
N LEU A 31 13.15 8.56 9.14
CA LEU A 31 12.69 7.32 9.76
C LEU A 31 11.43 6.77 9.08
N ASN A 32 10.45 7.64 8.81
CA ASN A 32 9.21 7.25 8.16
C ASN A 32 9.46 6.70 6.76
N GLN A 33 10.35 7.32 5.98
CA GLN A 33 10.69 6.81 4.65
C GLN A 33 11.25 5.38 4.69
N GLU A 34 12.16 5.09 5.62
CA GLU A 34 12.76 3.76 5.74
C GLU A 34 11.75 2.72 6.23
N VAL A 35 10.94 3.06 7.25
CA VAL A 35 9.92 2.16 7.80
C VAL A 35 8.83 1.84 6.77
N ILE A 36 8.33 2.86 6.04
CA ILE A 36 7.33 2.68 4.98
C ILE A 36 7.88 1.79 3.87
N ALA A 37 9.12 2.01 3.43
CA ALA A 37 9.74 1.19 2.39
C ALA A 37 9.86 -0.29 2.81
N ASN A 38 10.36 -0.54 4.03
CA ASN A 38 10.50 -1.90 4.55
C ASN A 38 9.15 -2.59 4.75
N ALA A 39 8.15 -1.87 5.28
CA ALA A 39 6.80 -2.39 5.43
C ALA A 39 6.18 -2.75 4.08
N ARG A 40 6.46 -1.96 3.03
CA ARG A 40 5.90 -2.17 1.69
C ARG A 40 6.46 -3.45 1.08
N ASP A 41 7.76 -3.61 1.16
CA ASP A 41 8.44 -4.79 0.64
C ASP A 41 7.97 -6.05 1.40
N ALA A 42 7.74 -5.97 2.71
CA ALA A 42 7.18 -7.06 3.50
C ALA A 42 5.76 -7.44 3.04
N VAL A 43 4.88 -6.44 2.83
CA VAL A 43 3.51 -6.65 2.34
C VAL A 43 3.51 -7.29 0.95
N ILE A 44 4.30 -6.77 0.02
CA ILE A 44 4.42 -7.32 -1.34
C ILE A 44 4.87 -8.78 -1.28
N ASN A 45 5.88 -9.09 -0.47
CA ASN A 45 6.38 -10.46 -0.31
C ASN A 45 5.32 -11.42 0.27
N LEU A 46 4.54 -10.97 1.26
CA LEU A 46 3.44 -11.78 1.81
C LEU A 46 2.35 -12.03 0.76
N ILE A 47 1.99 -11.02 -0.02
CA ILE A 47 1.01 -11.16 -1.10
C ILE A 47 1.51 -12.12 -2.18
N ASP A 48 2.78 -12.04 -2.58
CA ASP A 48 3.35 -12.94 -3.58
C ASP A 48 3.38 -14.39 -3.09
N LYS A 49 3.65 -14.63 -1.80
CA LYS A 49 3.50 -15.97 -1.19
C LYS A 49 2.06 -16.49 -1.27
N GLU A 50 1.08 -15.66 -0.91
CA GLU A 50 -0.33 -16.03 -1.00
C GLU A 50 -0.76 -16.32 -2.46
N ARG A 51 -0.23 -15.57 -3.43
CA ARG A 51 -0.46 -15.79 -4.88
C ARG A 51 0.10 -17.11 -5.39
N GLU A 52 1.23 -17.56 -4.85
CA GLU A 52 1.79 -18.89 -5.14
C GLU A 52 1.07 -20.02 -4.37
N GLY A 53 0.04 -19.68 -3.59
CA GLY A 53 -0.79 -20.65 -2.84
C GLY A 53 -0.25 -21.00 -1.45
N GLU A 54 0.76 -20.27 -0.96
CA GLU A 54 1.23 -20.43 0.41
C GLU A 54 0.21 -19.87 1.42
N GLN A 55 0.07 -20.54 2.56
CA GLN A 55 -0.68 -19.96 3.66
C GLN A 55 0.13 -18.84 4.32
N ILE A 56 -0.48 -17.66 4.43
CA ILE A 56 0.11 -16.51 5.11
C ILE A 56 -0.65 -16.17 6.39
N ASP A 57 0.06 -15.55 7.33
CA ASP A 57 -0.57 -14.92 8.48
C ASP A 57 -1.23 -13.60 8.05
N ARG A 58 -2.54 -13.66 7.82
CA ARG A 58 -3.34 -12.48 7.42
C ARG A 58 -3.45 -11.45 8.55
N ALA A 59 -3.29 -11.83 9.81
CA ALA A 59 -3.25 -10.89 10.92
C ALA A 59 -1.93 -10.12 10.90
N LEU A 60 -0.81 -10.78 10.63
CA LEU A 60 0.48 -10.12 10.41
C LEU A 60 0.41 -9.17 9.21
N LEU A 61 -0.17 -9.60 8.08
CA LEU A 61 -0.36 -8.76 6.90
C LEU A 61 -1.14 -7.48 7.26
N LYS A 62 -2.24 -7.62 7.99
CA LYS A 62 -3.04 -6.48 8.47
C LYS A 62 -2.22 -5.54 9.36
N ASN A 63 -1.51 -6.07 10.35
CA ASN A 63 -0.72 -5.26 11.28
C ASN A 63 0.37 -4.43 10.57
N VAL A 64 0.99 -4.98 9.52
CA VAL A 64 1.99 -4.25 8.73
C VAL A 64 1.32 -3.18 7.86
N ILE A 65 0.12 -3.46 7.33
CA ILE A 65 -0.67 -2.49 6.58
C ILE A 65 -1.12 -1.32 7.47
N ASP A 66 -1.48 -1.57 8.73
CA ASP A 66 -1.90 -0.54 9.69
C ASP A 66 -0.79 0.52 9.93
N ILE A 67 0.50 0.17 9.74
CA ILE A 67 1.62 1.12 9.83
C ILE A 67 1.47 2.26 8.81
N PHE A 68 1.00 1.97 7.59
CA PHE A 68 0.84 2.99 6.55
C PHE A 68 -0.27 3.99 6.90
N VAL A 69 -1.32 3.52 7.58
CA VAL A 69 -2.44 4.36 8.04
C VAL A 69 -1.99 5.27 9.18
N GLU A 70 -1.24 4.72 10.14
CA GLU A 70 -0.73 5.46 11.30
C GLU A 70 0.34 6.50 10.91
N VAL A 71 1.27 6.14 10.02
CA VAL A 71 2.32 7.06 9.55
C VAL A 71 1.73 8.19 8.70
N GLY A 72 0.69 7.91 7.91
CA GLY A 72 -0.03 8.95 7.17
C GLY A 72 -0.91 9.86 8.02
N LYS A 73 -1.14 9.55 9.31
CA LYS A 73 -2.16 10.21 10.17
C LYS A 73 -3.52 10.38 9.46
N GLY A 74 -3.91 9.41 8.63
CA GLY A 74 -5.13 9.46 7.83
C GLY A 74 -5.07 10.34 6.56
N GLN A 75 -3.91 10.91 6.21
CA GLN A 75 -3.71 11.58 4.92
C GLN A 75 -3.61 10.52 3.80
N ARG A 76 -4.70 10.42 3.04
CA ARG A 76 -4.89 9.44 1.97
C ARG A 76 -3.85 9.53 0.84
N GLU A 77 -3.30 10.71 0.60
CA GLU A 77 -2.34 10.98 -0.48
C GLU A 77 -1.05 10.16 -0.34
N PHE A 78 -0.57 9.91 0.88
CA PHE A 78 0.61 9.06 1.13
C PHE A 78 0.34 7.59 0.77
N TYR A 79 -0.85 7.08 1.05
CA TYR A 79 -1.22 5.71 0.71
C TYR A 79 -1.37 5.53 -0.81
N GLU A 80 -2.10 6.43 -1.48
CA GLU A 80 -2.38 6.32 -2.92
C GLU A 80 -1.12 6.49 -3.77
N GLN A 81 -0.25 7.46 -3.45
CA GLN A 81 0.90 7.78 -4.29
C GLN A 81 2.11 6.87 -4.04
N ASP A 82 2.39 6.49 -2.78
CA ASP A 82 3.60 5.73 -2.46
C ASP A 82 3.36 4.22 -2.34
N PHE A 83 2.19 3.80 -1.82
CA PHE A 83 1.92 2.39 -1.59
C PHE A 83 1.09 1.76 -2.72
N GLU A 84 -0.08 2.32 -3.06
CA GLU A 84 -0.96 1.76 -4.08
C GLU A 84 -0.28 1.71 -5.46
N ALA A 85 0.40 2.79 -5.85
CA ALA A 85 1.13 2.85 -7.12
C ALA A 85 2.23 1.77 -7.21
N GLN A 86 3.00 1.58 -6.14
CA GLN A 86 4.06 0.57 -6.10
C GLN A 86 3.51 -0.85 -6.09
N MET A 87 2.43 -1.10 -5.34
CA MET A 87 1.75 -2.40 -5.31
C MET A 87 1.16 -2.75 -6.68
N LEU A 88 0.55 -1.78 -7.37
CA LEU A 88 0.06 -1.94 -8.73
C LEU A 88 1.19 -2.28 -9.71
N GLN A 89 2.29 -1.53 -9.65
CA GLN A 89 3.47 -1.76 -10.49
C GLN A 89 4.05 -3.16 -10.27
N HIS A 90 4.24 -3.57 -9.01
CA HIS A 90 4.71 -4.90 -8.66
C HIS A 90 3.77 -6.01 -9.16
N SER A 91 2.46 -5.82 -8.97
CA SER A 91 1.45 -6.80 -9.40
C SER A 91 1.40 -6.93 -10.91
N ALA A 92 1.48 -5.83 -11.64
CA ALA A 92 1.57 -5.83 -13.10
C ALA A 92 2.81 -6.58 -13.59
N ALA A 93 3.97 -6.34 -12.97
CA ALA A 93 5.20 -7.06 -13.29
C ALA A 93 5.12 -8.56 -12.98
N TYR A 94 4.52 -8.94 -11.84
CA TYR A 94 4.28 -10.33 -11.46
C TYR A 94 3.42 -11.05 -12.51
N TYR A 95 2.27 -10.49 -12.86
CA TYR A 95 1.34 -11.10 -13.79
C TYR A 95 1.81 -11.09 -15.24
N SER A 96 2.58 -10.07 -15.63
CA SER A 96 3.27 -10.06 -16.94
C SER A 96 4.19 -11.28 -17.07
N ARG A 97 5.03 -11.55 -16.05
CA ARG A 97 5.90 -12.74 -16.02
C ARG A 97 5.10 -14.04 -16.03
N LYS A 98 4.04 -14.15 -15.23
CA LYS A 98 3.17 -15.34 -15.22
C LYS A 98 2.51 -15.58 -16.58
N ALA A 99 2.00 -14.55 -17.24
CA ALA A 99 1.39 -14.65 -18.56
C ALA A 99 2.40 -15.13 -19.61
N SER A 100 3.64 -14.63 -19.59
CA SER A 100 4.71 -15.09 -20.48
C SER A 100 5.07 -16.57 -20.26
N ASN A 101 4.97 -17.09 -19.04
CA ASN A 101 5.16 -18.52 -18.80
C ASN A 101 3.94 -19.33 -19.28
N TRP A 102 2.73 -18.84 -18.97
CA TRP A 102 1.50 -19.55 -19.28
C TRP A 102 1.24 -19.73 -20.78
N ILE A 103 1.67 -18.80 -21.62
CA ILE A 103 1.48 -18.90 -23.08
C ILE A 103 2.31 -20.04 -23.69
N VAL A 104 3.43 -20.41 -23.04
CA VAL A 104 4.28 -21.53 -23.47
C VAL A 104 3.75 -22.85 -22.93
N ASP A 105 3.30 -22.85 -21.67
CA ASP A 105 2.97 -24.08 -20.94
C ASP A 105 1.51 -24.54 -21.10
N ASN A 106 0.60 -23.67 -21.55
CA ASN A 106 -0.84 -23.98 -21.58
C ASN A 106 -1.43 -24.00 -22.99
N SER A 107 -2.54 -24.73 -23.14
CA SER A 107 -3.36 -24.67 -24.33
C SER A 107 -3.98 -23.28 -24.49
N CYS A 108 -4.32 -22.88 -25.72
CA CYS A 108 -4.91 -21.57 -26.00
C CYS A 108 -6.19 -21.28 -25.16
N PRO A 109 -7.14 -22.22 -24.99
CA PRO A 109 -8.28 -22.04 -24.09
C PRO A 109 -7.89 -21.80 -22.62
N ASP A 110 -6.93 -22.57 -22.11
CA ASP A 110 -6.46 -22.47 -20.72
C ASP A 110 -5.72 -21.16 -20.47
N TYR A 111 -4.93 -20.70 -21.44
CA TYR A 111 -4.29 -19.39 -21.40
C TYR A 111 -5.31 -18.26 -21.35
N MET A 112 -6.34 -18.29 -22.21
CA MET A 112 -7.39 -17.26 -22.24
C MET A 112 -8.15 -17.20 -20.91
N LEU A 113 -8.41 -18.35 -20.29
CA LEU A 113 -9.04 -18.42 -18.97
C LEU A 113 -8.11 -17.89 -17.86
N LYS A 114 -6.82 -18.21 -17.87
CA LYS A 114 -5.85 -17.66 -16.90
C LYS A 114 -5.61 -16.16 -17.08
N ALA A 115 -5.59 -15.66 -18.31
CA ALA A 115 -5.44 -14.25 -18.63
C ALA A 115 -6.64 -13.41 -18.17
N SER A 116 -7.87 -13.93 -18.32
CA SER A 116 -9.07 -13.26 -17.81
C SER A 116 -9.14 -13.26 -16.28
N LEU A 117 -8.75 -14.36 -15.63
CA LEU A 117 -8.62 -14.42 -14.17
C LEU A 117 -7.54 -13.46 -13.64
N CYS A 118 -6.45 -13.27 -14.36
CA CYS A 118 -5.38 -12.34 -14.00
C CYS A 118 -5.87 -10.89 -13.84
N THR A 119 -6.73 -10.42 -14.74
CA THR A 119 -7.37 -9.09 -14.61
C THR A 119 -8.23 -9.01 -13.35
N LEU A 120 -8.92 -10.12 -13.01
CA LEU A 120 -9.69 -10.22 -11.78
C LEU A 120 -8.77 -10.18 -10.55
N PHE A 121 -7.67 -10.95 -10.54
CA PHE A 121 -6.75 -11.00 -9.41
C PHE A 121 -6.01 -9.69 -9.18
N LEU A 122 -5.66 -8.95 -10.23
CA LEU A 122 -5.16 -7.58 -10.12
C LEU A 122 -6.15 -6.70 -9.37
N TYR A 123 -7.43 -6.72 -9.78
CA TYR A 123 -8.51 -5.99 -9.11
C TYR A 123 -8.70 -6.44 -7.66
N TYR A 124 -8.72 -7.76 -7.40
CA TYR A 124 -8.86 -8.30 -6.05
C TYR A 124 -7.67 -7.99 -5.15
N SER A 125 -6.42 -8.01 -5.62
CA SER A 125 -5.28 -7.67 -4.76
C SER A 125 -5.23 -6.18 -4.39
N VAL A 126 -5.71 -5.29 -5.26
CA VAL A 126 -5.88 -3.86 -4.91
C VAL A 126 -7.01 -3.70 -3.89
N VAL A 127 -8.17 -4.29 -4.17
CA VAL A 127 -9.36 -4.22 -3.30
C VAL A 127 -9.13 -4.92 -1.95
N TYR A 128 -8.37 -6.00 -1.92
CA TYR A 128 -8.03 -6.75 -0.71
C TYR A 128 -7.16 -5.93 0.23
N VAL A 129 -6.12 -5.29 -0.31
CA VAL A 129 -5.22 -4.46 0.50
C VAL A 129 -5.92 -3.18 0.96
N THR A 130 -6.75 -2.56 0.11
CA THR A 130 -7.58 -1.41 0.55
C THR A 130 -8.58 -1.80 1.64
N ASN A 131 -9.25 -2.96 1.52
CA ASN A 131 -10.17 -3.43 2.56
C ASN A 131 -9.43 -3.79 3.87
N LEU A 132 -8.17 -4.22 3.80
CA LEU A 132 -7.36 -4.48 5.00
C LEU A 132 -6.96 -3.19 5.72
N CYS A 133 -6.76 -2.09 5.00
CA CYS A 133 -6.56 -0.75 5.57
C CYS A 133 -7.81 -0.20 6.28
N ASP A 134 -8.99 -0.71 5.98
CA ASP A 134 -10.25 -0.11 6.43
C ASP A 134 -10.86 -0.80 7.65
N SER A 135 -10.64 -0.19 8.81
CA SER A 135 -11.56 -0.32 9.95
C SER A 135 -12.34 0.98 10.23
N ASN A 136 -12.05 2.10 9.55
CA ASN A 136 -12.68 3.41 9.81
C ASN A 136 -12.66 4.43 8.65
N ILE A 137 -12.19 4.10 7.45
CA ILE A 137 -12.29 5.00 6.30
C ILE A 137 -13.57 4.62 5.56
N HIS A 138 -14.60 5.44 5.69
CA HIS A 138 -15.90 5.24 5.05
C HIS A 138 -15.74 5.50 3.54
N TYR A 139 -15.28 4.50 2.78
CA TYR A 139 -15.37 4.56 1.34
C TYR A 139 -16.85 4.45 0.97
N ASP A 140 -17.41 5.56 0.47
CA ASP A 140 -18.59 5.52 -0.37
C ASP A 140 -18.20 4.72 -1.63
N LEU A 141 -18.42 3.40 -1.57
CA LEU A 141 -18.23 2.40 -2.64
C LEU A 141 -18.85 2.83 -3.98
N ILE A 142 -19.75 3.81 -3.96
CA ILE A 142 -20.45 4.39 -5.11
C ILE A 142 -19.56 5.33 -5.93
N HIS A 143 -18.59 6.03 -5.32
CA HIS A 143 -17.83 7.08 -6.02
C HIS A 143 -16.68 6.53 -6.88
N LEU A 144 -16.06 5.44 -6.45
CA LEU A 144 -15.01 4.74 -7.22
C LEU A 144 -15.59 3.95 -8.40
N TYR A 145 -16.80 3.41 -8.29
CA TYR A 145 -17.48 2.73 -9.39
C TYR A 145 -17.89 3.69 -10.52
N ARG A 146 -18.27 4.94 -10.19
CA ARG A 146 -18.68 5.96 -11.17
C ARG A 146 -17.52 6.59 -11.95
N LEU A 147 -16.32 6.64 -11.38
CA LEU A 147 -15.16 7.31 -12.03
C LEU A 147 -14.42 6.43 -13.04
N LYS A 148 -14.62 5.10 -13.02
CA LYS A 148 -13.97 4.17 -13.98
C LYS A 148 -14.90 3.67 -15.10
N SER A 149 -16.16 4.11 -15.12
CA SER A 149 -17.14 3.79 -16.17
C SER A 149 -17.46 4.98 -17.09
N ALA A 150 -16.59 5.99 -17.14
CA ALA A 150 -16.67 7.14 -18.04
C ALA A 150 -15.48 7.15 -19.00
#